data_AF-A0A0M8JPB8-F1
#
_entry.id   AF-A0A0M8JPB8-F1
#
_cell.length_a   1.000
_cell.length_b   1.000
_cell.length_c   1.000
_cell.angle_alpha   90.00
_cell.angle_beta   90.00
_cell.angle_gamma   90.00
#
_symmetry.space_group_name_H-M   'P 1'
#
loop_
_entity.id
_entity.type
_entity.pdbx_description
1 polymer ?
#
loop_
_entity_poly.entity_id
_entity_poly.type
_entity_poly.pdbx_seq_one_letter_code
_entity_poly.pdbx_strand_id
1 'polypeptide(L)'
;MPKEFFTEVDIENLAKRGVMSLEVTEDVVLTELAYEKARRLGVQLIQKVDTPPSAPIRHYLSKAKTPASGSAPSGTAAPRMTAPPDFSDLYRTPAGLPSVTAGAKVNPEELRQRIRSAVTARLGGQVDAALLDAIINRVLKSTGIA
;
A
#
# COMPACT_ATOMS: atom_id res chain seq x y z
N MET A 1 9.26 -9.02 -34.23
CA MET A 1 9.41 -10.49 -34.08
C MET A 1 8.06 -11.15 -34.32
N PRO A 2 7.99 -12.46 -34.65
CA PRO A 2 6.70 -13.15 -34.80
C PRO A 2 5.98 -13.23 -33.46
N LYS A 3 4.67 -12.98 -33.46
CA LYS A 3 3.80 -13.11 -32.28
C LYS A 3 3.35 -14.56 -32.12
N GLU A 4 3.32 -15.05 -30.89
CA GLU A 4 2.77 -16.37 -30.56
C GLU A 4 1.30 -16.25 -30.18
N PHE A 5 0.45 -17.06 -30.82
CA PHE A 5 -0.97 -17.10 -30.54
C PHE A 5 -1.30 -18.38 -29.78
N PHE A 6 -1.78 -18.24 -28.55
CA PHE A 6 -2.24 -19.36 -27.74
C PHE A 6 -3.74 -19.51 -27.87
N THR A 7 -4.15 -20.70 -28.30
CA THR A 7 -5.55 -21.11 -28.38
C THR A 7 -5.94 -21.97 -27.18
N GLU A 8 -7.23 -22.31 -27.09
CA GLU A 8 -7.74 -23.22 -26.06
C GLU A 8 -6.96 -24.55 -25.99
N VAL A 9 -6.63 -25.12 -27.16
CA VAL A 9 -5.96 -26.42 -27.25
C VAL A 9 -4.53 -26.33 -26.70
N ASP A 10 -3.84 -25.22 -26.95
CA ASP A 10 -2.47 -25.00 -26.46
C ASP A 10 -2.43 -24.95 -24.93
N ILE A 11 -3.37 -24.23 -24.31
CA ILE A 11 -3.48 -24.14 -22.85
C ILE A 11 -3.86 -25.49 -22.23
N GLU A 12 -4.77 -26.23 -22.87
CA GLU A 12 -5.15 -27.56 -22.40
C GLU A 12 -3.97 -28.54 -22.47
N ASN A 13 -3.17 -28.47 -23.53
CA ASN A 13 -1.99 -29.31 -23.68
C ASN A 13 -0.88 -28.93 -22.69
N LEU A 14 -0.69 -27.63 -22.43
CA LEU A 14 0.22 -27.15 -21.37
C LEU A 14 -0.18 -27.70 -20.00
N ALA A 15 -1.46 -27.62 -19.66
CA ALA A 15 -1.99 -28.15 -18.41
C ALA A 15 -1.82 -29.68 -18.31
N LYS A 16 -2.10 -30.42 -19.39
CA LYS A 16 -1.88 -31.88 -19.47
C LYS A 16 -0.41 -32.27 -19.30
N ARG A 17 0.50 -31.41 -19.72
CA ARG A 17 1.95 -31.57 -19.53
C ARG A 17 2.40 -31.17 -18.11
N GLY A 18 1.50 -30.67 -17.27
CA GLY A 18 1.80 -30.21 -15.91
C GLY A 18 2.35 -28.78 -15.84
N VAL A 19 2.34 -28.03 -16.95
CA VAL A 19 2.78 -26.64 -16.98
C VAL A 19 1.62 -25.76 -16.52
N MET A 20 1.66 -25.33 -15.26
CA MET A 20 0.62 -24.51 -14.63
C MET A 20 0.96 -23.01 -14.60
N SER A 21 1.99 -22.57 -15.32
CA SER A 21 2.37 -21.17 -15.38
C SER A 21 2.74 -20.81 -16.82
N LEU A 22 2.12 -19.75 -17.34
CA LEU A 22 2.40 -19.21 -18.66
C LEU A 22 2.73 -17.72 -18.50
N GLU A 23 3.91 -17.32 -18.97
CA GLU A 23 4.30 -15.92 -18.98
C GLU A 23 3.60 -15.21 -20.15
N VAL A 24 2.82 -14.17 -19.84
CA VAL A 24 2.10 -13.37 -20.84
C VAL A 24 2.89 -12.09 -21.09
N THR A 25 3.65 -12.09 -22.18
CA THR A 25 4.43 -10.94 -22.66
C THR A 25 3.71 -10.21 -23.79
N GLU A 26 4.26 -9.10 -24.29
CA GLU A 26 3.65 -8.32 -25.39
C GLU A 26 3.56 -9.08 -26.73
N ASP A 27 4.38 -10.11 -26.91
CA ASP A 27 4.39 -10.97 -28.10
C ASP A 27 3.43 -12.16 -28.01
N VAL A 28 2.81 -12.38 -26.85
CA VAL A 28 1.90 -13.50 -26.59
C VAL A 28 0.45 -13.01 -26.68
N VAL A 29 -0.30 -13.57 -27.62
CA VAL A 29 -1.72 -13.25 -27.82
C VAL A 29 -2.55 -14.46 -27.41
N LEU A 30 -3.37 -14.30 -26.38
CA LEU A 30 -4.33 -15.32 -25.96
C LEU A 30 -5.70 -15.01 -26.55
N THR A 31 -6.40 -16.04 -27.01
CA THR A 31 -7.83 -15.92 -27.33
C THR A 31 -8.67 -15.91 -26.04
N GLU A 32 -9.90 -15.40 -26.12
CA GLU A 32 -10.85 -15.43 -24.98
C GLU A 32 -11.03 -16.85 -24.42
N LEU A 33 -11.19 -17.85 -25.30
CA LEU A 33 -11.32 -19.26 -24.89
C LEU A 33 -10.06 -19.77 -24.19
N ALA A 34 -8.87 -19.36 -24.64
CA ALA A 34 -7.61 -19.73 -24.00
C ALA A 34 -7.52 -19.16 -22.57
N TYR A 35 -7.94 -17.92 -22.36
CA TYR A 35 -7.95 -17.28 -21.04
C TYR A 35 -8.91 -17.99 -20.08
N GLU A 36 -10.13 -18.30 -20.52
CA GLU A 36 -11.08 -19.05 -19.72
C GLU A 36 -10.56 -20.46 -19.37
N LYS A 37 -9.96 -21.16 -20.34
CA LYS A 37 -9.38 -22.49 -20.13
C LYS A 37 -8.22 -22.45 -19.15
N ALA A 38 -7.35 -21.45 -19.25
CA ALA A 38 -6.25 -21.26 -18.30
C ALA A 38 -6.80 -21.12 -16.88
N ARG A 39 -7.84 -20.29 -16.70
CA ARG A 39 -8.49 -20.07 -15.40
C ARG A 39 -9.19 -21.31 -14.86
N ARG A 40 -9.85 -22.11 -15.71
CA ARG A 40 -10.51 -23.37 -15.31
C ARG A 40 -9.51 -24.47 -14.96
N LEU A 41 -8.41 -24.56 -15.69
CA LEU A 41 -7.37 -25.58 -15.49
C LEU A 41 -6.34 -25.19 -14.42
N GLY A 42 -6.43 -23.97 -13.89
CA GLY A 42 -5.51 -23.46 -12.88
C GLY A 42 -4.13 -23.04 -13.44
N VAL A 43 -4.03 -22.83 -14.75
CA VAL A 43 -2.83 -22.27 -15.38
C VAL A 43 -2.75 -20.79 -15.03
N GLN A 44 -1.68 -20.40 -14.31
CA GLN A 44 -1.42 -19.03 -13.91
C GLN A 44 -0.81 -18.22 -15.07
N LEU A 45 -1.47 -17.12 -15.42
CA LEU A 45 -1.01 -16.18 -16.43
C LEU A 45 -0.20 -15.08 -15.74
N ILE A 46 1.14 -15.13 -15.86
CA ILE A 46 2.05 -14.20 -15.19
C ILE A 46 2.43 -13.09 -16.18
N GLN A 47 1.91 -11.89 -15.96
CA GLN A 47 2.28 -10.73 -16.75
C GLN A 47 3.58 -10.11 -16.20
N LYS A 48 4.67 -10.19 -16.97
CA LYS A 48 5.94 -9.53 -16.62
C LYS A 48 5.82 -8.05 -16.97
N VAL A 49 5.35 -7.24 -16.03
CA VAL A 49 5.37 -5.78 -16.19
C VAL A 49 6.81 -5.29 -16.01
N ASP A 50 7.36 -4.69 -17.05
CA ASP A 50 8.72 -4.16 -17.06
C ASP A 50 8.84 -3.07 -15.98
N THR A 51 9.80 -3.25 -15.06
CA THR A 51 10.03 -2.32 -13.95
C THR A 51 10.81 -1.12 -14.51
N PRO A 52 10.35 0.13 -14.38
CA PRO A 52 11.02 1.24 -15.05
C PRO A 52 12.45 1.44 -14.53
N PRO A 53 13.48 1.41 -15.41
CA PRO A 53 14.81 1.86 -15.06
C PRO A 53 14.84 3.40 -15.04
N SER A 54 15.78 3.96 -14.26
CA SER A 54 16.02 5.39 -14.02
C SER A 54 15.09 6.08 -13.02
N ALA A 55 15.40 5.92 -11.73
CA ALA A 55 15.23 7.03 -10.81
C ALA A 55 16.32 8.10 -11.13
N PRO A 56 15.95 9.34 -11.49
CA PRO A 56 16.91 10.40 -11.79
C PRO A 56 17.78 10.75 -10.57
N ILE A 57 19.05 11.09 -10.84
CA ILE A 57 20.08 11.48 -9.87
C ILE A 57 19.56 12.63 -8.99
N ARG A 58 19.62 12.45 -7.66
CA ARG A 58 19.37 13.53 -6.69
C ARG A 58 20.55 14.51 -6.71
N HIS A 59 20.39 15.69 -7.30
CA HIS A 59 21.31 16.81 -7.08
C HIS A 59 21.26 17.21 -5.60
N TYR A 60 22.40 17.09 -4.90
CA TYR A 60 22.56 17.52 -3.52
C TYR A 60 22.41 19.04 -3.44
N LEU A 61 21.25 19.54 -3.00
CA LEU A 61 21.14 20.93 -2.58
C LEU A 61 21.55 21.05 -1.12
N SER A 62 22.84 21.28 -0.92
CA SER A 62 23.43 21.75 0.32
C SER A 62 22.83 23.10 0.71
N LYS A 63 22.01 23.13 1.78
CA LYS A 63 21.97 24.29 2.67
C LYS A 63 21.87 23.82 4.11
N ALA A 64 23.03 23.66 4.73
CA ALA A 64 23.14 23.60 6.18
C ALA A 64 22.51 24.86 6.78
N LYS A 65 21.52 24.70 7.66
CA LYS A 65 21.17 25.70 8.68
C LYS A 65 21.08 24.99 10.04
N THR A 66 22.24 24.94 10.67
CA THR A 66 22.55 24.96 12.11
C THR A 66 21.41 24.72 13.13
N PRO A 67 21.59 23.81 14.10
CA PRO A 67 20.77 23.74 15.30
C PRO A 67 21.24 24.81 16.30
N ALA A 68 20.39 25.78 16.60
CA ALA A 68 20.61 26.71 17.71
C ALA A 68 19.72 26.26 18.87
N SER A 69 20.38 25.62 19.84
CA SER A 69 19.93 25.48 21.22
C SER A 69 19.59 26.87 21.78
N GLY A 70 18.39 27.01 22.34
CA GLY A 70 17.89 28.24 22.94
C GLY A 70 16.97 27.93 24.10
N SER A 71 17.57 27.55 25.22
CA SER A 71 16.90 27.43 26.52
C SER A 71 16.43 28.81 26.99
N ALA A 72 15.15 28.91 27.33
CA ALA A 72 14.54 30.04 28.05
C ALA A 72 13.74 29.49 29.24
N PRO A 73 13.37 30.31 30.23
CA PRO A 73 14.16 30.60 31.43
C PRO A 73 13.59 29.96 32.70
N SER A 74 14.47 29.81 33.69
CA SER A 74 14.19 29.35 35.05
C SER A 74 13.17 30.24 35.77
N GLY A 75 12.00 29.68 36.08
CA GLY A 75 11.03 30.22 37.02
C GLY A 75 11.32 29.71 38.44
N THR A 76 11.49 30.65 39.36
CA THR A 76 11.71 30.46 40.81
C THR A 76 10.39 30.21 41.55
N ALA A 77 10.46 29.47 42.67
CA ALA A 77 9.48 29.30 43.78
C ALA A 77 8.36 28.24 43.56
N ALA A 78 7.96 27.34 44.49
CA ALA A 78 8.24 27.10 45.92
C ALA A 78 7.87 25.60 46.28
N PRO A 79 7.61 25.15 47.54
CA PRO A 79 8.40 24.15 48.26
C PRO A 79 7.72 22.79 48.56
N ARG A 80 8.52 21.86 49.09
CA ARG A 80 8.24 20.75 50.04
C ARG A 80 6.75 20.45 50.37
N MET A 81 6.30 19.20 50.19
CA MET A 81 6.29 18.12 51.21
C MET A 81 5.34 16.97 50.82
N THR A 82 5.86 15.73 50.90
CA THR A 82 5.21 14.47 51.31
C THR A 82 3.77 14.14 50.89
N ALA A 83 3.63 13.17 49.99
CA ALA A 83 2.63 12.10 50.07
C ALA A 83 3.20 10.82 49.39
N PRO A 84 2.94 9.61 49.93
CA PRO A 84 3.43 8.34 49.37
C PRO A 84 2.81 8.04 47.99
N PRO A 85 3.50 7.31 47.09
CA PRO A 85 2.86 6.82 45.87
C PRO A 85 1.85 5.72 46.25
N ASP A 86 0.59 6.11 46.28
CA ASP A 86 -0.55 5.19 46.28
C ASP A 86 -0.59 4.51 44.90
N PHE A 87 -0.34 3.19 44.85
CA PHE A 87 -0.22 2.40 43.61
C PHE A 87 -1.56 2.21 42.85
N SER A 88 -2.59 2.98 43.17
CA SER A 88 -3.93 2.89 42.60
C SER A 88 -4.05 3.39 41.15
N ASP A 89 -3.01 4.00 40.58
CA ASP A 89 -2.97 4.41 39.17
C ASP A 89 -2.71 3.25 38.19
N LEU A 90 -2.33 2.05 38.66
CA LEU A 90 -2.22 0.88 37.78
C LEU A 90 -3.57 0.28 37.36
N TYR A 91 -4.70 0.80 37.88
CA TYR A 91 -6.04 0.44 37.43
C TYR A 91 -6.85 1.60 36.85
N ARG A 92 -6.25 2.77 36.62
CA ARG A 92 -6.90 3.82 35.84
C ARG A 92 -6.76 3.51 34.35
N THR A 93 -7.62 2.63 33.86
CA THR A 93 -7.88 2.44 32.44
C THR A 93 -8.32 3.78 31.84
N PRO A 94 -7.55 4.45 30.97
CA PRO A 94 -8.11 5.49 30.13
C PRO A 94 -9.08 4.80 29.16
N ALA A 95 -10.38 5.05 29.37
CA ALA A 95 -11.43 4.77 28.42
C ALA A 95 -11.11 5.49 27.10
N GLY A 96 -10.44 4.77 26.20
CA GLY A 96 -9.94 5.27 24.94
C GLY A 96 -9.40 4.13 24.08
N LEU A 97 -10.02 2.95 24.17
CA LEU A 97 -9.87 1.93 23.15
C LEU A 97 -10.64 2.43 21.92
N PRO A 98 -10.01 2.65 20.76
CA PRO A 98 -10.76 2.76 19.53
C PRO A 98 -11.48 1.43 19.33
N SER A 99 -12.81 1.45 19.41
CA SER A 99 -13.66 0.34 19.00
C SER A 99 -13.31 -0.05 17.57
N VAL A 100 -12.47 -1.07 17.39
CA VAL A 100 -12.37 -1.77 16.12
C VAL A 100 -13.63 -2.60 16.04
N THR A 101 -14.69 -2.00 15.48
CA THR A 101 -15.90 -2.72 15.10
C THR A 101 -15.51 -3.83 14.15
N ALA A 102 -15.46 -5.04 14.69
CA ALA A 102 -15.38 -6.26 13.93
C ALA A 102 -16.61 -6.36 13.03
N GLY A 103 -16.39 -6.51 11.71
CA GLY A 103 -17.41 -7.03 10.79
C GLY A 103 -18.02 -6.08 9.77
N ALA A 104 -17.33 -5.02 9.32
CA ALA A 104 -17.82 -4.22 8.20
C ALA A 104 -17.33 -4.82 6.87
N LYS A 105 -18.26 -4.98 5.92
CA LYS A 105 -18.01 -5.28 4.51
C LYS A 105 -16.87 -4.39 4.00
N VAL A 106 -16.09 -4.85 3.03
CA VAL A 106 -15.05 -4.02 2.37
C VAL A 106 -15.75 -2.84 1.71
N ASN A 107 -15.94 -1.77 2.49
CA ASN A 107 -16.60 -0.57 2.05
C ASN A 107 -15.56 0.25 1.29
N PRO A 108 -15.86 0.71 0.07
CA PRO A 108 -14.90 1.45 -0.75
C PRO A 108 -14.38 2.70 -0.02
N GLU A 109 -15.22 3.36 0.77
CA GLU A 109 -14.84 4.51 1.60
C GLU A 109 -13.82 4.17 2.70
N GLU A 110 -13.93 3.00 3.32
CA GLU A 110 -12.97 2.56 4.34
C GLU A 110 -11.62 2.18 3.72
N LEU A 111 -11.66 1.56 2.53
CA LEU A 111 -10.47 1.25 1.74
C LEU A 111 -9.73 2.53 1.31
N ARG A 112 -10.47 3.57 0.90
CA ARG A 112 -9.91 4.89 0.59
C ARG A 112 -9.18 5.50 1.78
N GLN A 113 -9.81 5.48 2.96
CA GLN A 113 -9.22 6.02 4.19
C GLN A 113 -7.96 5.25 4.61
N ARG A 114 -7.98 3.91 4.55
CA ARG A 114 -6.81 3.07 4.83
C ARG A 114 -5.64 3.32 3.88
N ILE A 115 -5.92 3.48 2.58
CA ILE A 115 -4.88 3.78 1.59
C ILE A 115 -4.31 5.18 1.84
N ARG A 116 -5.18 6.17 2.11
CA ARG A 116 -4.75 7.54 2.41
C ARG A 116 -3.86 7.62 3.65
N SER A 117 -4.22 6.94 4.74
CA SER A 117 -3.41 6.92 5.96
C SER A 117 -2.08 6.20 5.75
N ALA A 118 -2.08 5.04 5.08
CA ALA A 118 -0.86 4.29 4.76
C ALA A 118 0.11 5.07 3.87
N VAL A 119 -0.41 5.77 2.85
CA VAL A 119 0.41 6.58 1.94
C VAL A 119 0.91 7.85 2.64
N THR A 120 0.08 8.51 3.46
CA THR A 120 0.52 9.67 4.25
C THR A 120 1.62 9.28 5.26
N ALA A 121 1.50 8.11 5.89
CA ALA A 121 2.52 7.59 6.79
C ALA A 121 3.82 7.21 6.07
N ARG A 122 3.76 6.72 4.83
CA ARG A 122 4.94 6.36 4.02
C ARG A 122 5.62 7.54 3.33
N LEU A 123 4.84 8.48 2.79
CA LEU A 123 5.35 9.59 1.96
C LEU A 123 5.38 10.94 2.67
N GLY A 124 4.84 11.05 3.89
CA GLY A 124 5.07 12.17 4.81
C GLY A 124 5.14 13.56 4.16
N GLY A 125 3.98 14.15 3.86
CA GLY A 125 3.87 15.55 3.42
C GLY A 125 4.42 15.88 2.03
N GLN A 126 4.98 14.91 1.30
CA GLN A 126 5.51 15.14 -0.06
C GLN A 126 4.45 15.06 -1.17
N VAL A 127 3.19 14.78 -0.83
CA VAL A 127 2.11 14.57 -1.80
C VAL A 127 0.94 15.47 -1.46
N ASP A 128 0.44 16.17 -2.47
CA ASP A 128 -0.75 17.01 -2.37
C ASP A 128 -1.99 16.16 -2.06
N ALA A 129 -2.80 16.59 -1.09
CA ALA A 129 -3.97 15.84 -0.64
C ALA A 129 -5.01 15.64 -1.75
N ALA A 130 -5.18 16.64 -2.63
CA ALA A 130 -6.12 16.56 -3.73
C ALA A 130 -5.62 15.58 -4.82
N LEU A 131 -4.32 15.59 -5.10
CA LEU A 131 -3.72 14.63 -6.04
C LEU A 131 -3.83 13.19 -5.53
N LEU A 132 -3.62 12.99 -4.23
CA LEU A 132 -3.72 11.70 -3.58
C LEU A 132 -5.15 11.13 -3.67
N ASP A 133 -6.18 11.96 -3.41
CA ASP A 133 -7.58 11.56 -3.57
C ASP A 133 -7.95 11.22 -5.04
N ALA A 134 -7.41 11.98 -6.01
CA ALA A 134 -7.62 11.70 -7.43
C ALA A 134 -7.01 10.37 -7.88
N ILE A 135 -5.78 10.06 -7.41
CA ILE A 135 -5.11 8.79 -7.71
C ILE A 135 -5.88 7.63 -7.06
N ILE A 136 -6.30 7.76 -5.81
CA ILE A 136 -7.09 6.72 -5.11
C ILE A 136 -8.39 6.43 -5.89
N ASN A 137 -9.13 7.45 -6.30
CA ASN A 137 -10.35 7.26 -7.10
C ASN A 137 -10.08 6.58 -8.44
N ARG A 138 -8.98 6.93 -9.12
CA ARG A 138 -8.61 6.31 -10.39
C ARG A 138 -8.25 4.83 -10.20
N VAL A 139 -7.48 4.50 -9.16
CA VAL A 139 -7.09 3.11 -8.87
C VAL A 139 -8.33 2.28 -8.53
N LEU A 140 -9.22 2.79 -7.68
CA LEU A 140 -10.44 2.06 -7.29
C LEU A 140 -11.33 1.73 -8.50
N LYS A 141 -11.51 2.70 -9.41
CA LYS A 141 -12.21 2.48 -10.69
C LYS A 141 -11.49 1.48 -11.58
N SER A 142 -10.16 1.56 -11.68
CA SER A 142 -9.36 0.64 -12.49
C SER A 142 -9.38 -0.79 -11.96
N THR A 143 -9.55 -0.96 -10.65
CA THR A 143 -9.64 -2.28 -10.00
C THR A 143 -11.06 -2.85 -9.96
N GLY A 144 -12.08 -2.08 -10.37
CA GLY A 144 -13.48 -2.50 -10.32
C GLY A 144 -14.06 -2.62 -8.91
N ILE A 145 -13.48 -1.91 -7.93
CA ILE A 145 -13.86 -1.98 -6.51
C ILE A 145 -14.83 -0.84 -6.13
N ALA A 146 -15.04 0.15 -7.01
CA ALA A 146 -15.89 1.32 -6.82
C ALA A 146 -16.98 1.45 -7.89
#